data_AF-A0A928YMN6-F1
#
_entry.id   AF-A0A928YMN6-F1
#
_cell.length_a   1.000
_cell.length_b   1.000
_cell.length_c   1.000
_cell.angle_alpha   90.00
_cell.angle_beta   90.00
_cell.angle_gamma   90.00
#
_symmetry.space_group_name_H-M   'P 1'
#
loop_
_entity.id
_entity.type
_entity.pdbx_description
1 polymer ?
#
loop_
_entity_poly.entity_id
_entity_poly.type
_entity_poly.pdbx_seq_one_letter_code
_entity_poly.pdbx_strand_id
1 'polypeptide(L)' 'MTTELILILSLYAAIILTSLLGENGPVKIFSQAGPILASRVERNLATGYQFTNKETGGIVPAWKDPE' A
#
# COMPACT_ATOMS: atom_id res chain seq x y z
N MET A 1 -33.39 -26.24 9.10
CA MET A 1 -33.21 -25.42 7.88
C MET A 1 -32.83 -23.97 8.18
N THR A 2 -33.66 -23.15 8.84
CA THR A 2 -33.34 -21.72 9.07
C THR A 2 -32.22 -21.49 10.09
N THR A 3 -32.17 -22.26 11.17
CA THR A 3 -31.11 -22.17 12.20
C THR A 3 -29.74 -22.61 11.68
N GLU A 4 -29.70 -23.69 10.93
CA GLU A 4 -28.46 -24.21 10.29
C GLU A 4 -27.90 -23.20 9.30
N LEU A 5 -28.77 -22.55 8.50
CA LEU A 5 -28.36 -21.52 7.55
C LEU A 5 -27.79 -20.27 8.25
N ILE A 6 -28.42 -19.83 9.34
CA ILE A 6 -27.93 -18.70 10.14
C ILE A 6 -26.57 -19.02 10.75
N LEU A 7 -26.38 -20.23 11.28
CA LEU A 7 -25.10 -20.68 11.85
C LEU A 7 -24.00 -20.67 10.79
N ILE A 8 -24.26 -21.24 9.61
CA ILE A 8 -23.29 -21.28 8.51
C ILE A 8 -22.95 -19.85 8.04
N LEU A 9 -23.95 -18.99 7.89
CA LEU A 9 -23.75 -17.60 7.47
C LEU A 9 -22.91 -16.82 8.49
N SER A 10 -23.20 -17.00 9.78
CA SER A 10 -22.46 -16.33 10.86
C SER A 10 -20.99 -16.78 10.92
N LEU A 11 -20.73 -18.08 10.71
CA LEU A 11 -19.38 -18.62 10.65
C LEU A 11 -18.61 -18.04 9.46
N TYR A 12 -19.24 -17.99 8.30
CA TYR A 12 -18.65 -17.46 7.08
C TYR A 12 -18.30 -15.96 7.23
N ALA A 13 -19.23 -15.17 7.78
CA ALA A 13 -19.00 -13.76 8.06
C ALA A 13 -17.84 -13.56 9.06
N ALA A 14 -17.76 -14.37 10.12
CA ALA A 14 -16.67 -14.30 11.09
C ALA A 14 -15.30 -14.61 10.48
N ILE A 15 -15.22 -15.62 9.59
CA ILE A 15 -13.97 -16.00 8.90
C ILE A 15 -13.49 -14.85 7.99
N ILE A 16 -14.37 -14.26 7.20
CA ILE A 16 -14.01 -13.13 6.33
C ILE A 16 -13.56 -11.93 7.17
N LEU A 17 -14.31 -11.61 8.22
CA LEU A 17 -14.02 -10.47 9.07
C LEU A 17 -12.65 -10.60 9.75
N THR A 18 -12.34 -11.78 10.29
CA THR A 18 -11.05 -12.07 10.92
C THR A 18 -9.90 -12.09 9.91
N SER A 19 -10.13 -12.55 8.69
CA SER A 19 -9.11 -12.47 7.63
C SER A 19 -8.77 -11.03 7.25
N LEU A 20 -9.75 -10.12 7.25
CA LEU A 20 -9.54 -8.71 6.89
C LEU A 20 -8.98 -7.86 8.03
N LEU A 21 -9.46 -8.07 9.26
CA LEU A 21 -9.11 -7.27 10.45
C LEU A 21 -8.06 -7.92 11.35
N GLY A 22 -7.67 -9.17 11.08
CA GLY A 22 -6.67 -9.90 11.83
C GLY A 22 -5.28 -9.28 11.76
N GLU A 23 -4.35 -9.81 12.55
CA GLU A 23 -2.96 -9.32 12.62
C GLU A 23 -2.24 -9.35 11.27
N ASN A 24 -2.57 -10.35 10.44
CA ASN A 24 -2.05 -10.51 9.08
C ASN A 24 -3.00 -9.94 8.01
N GLY A 25 -4.00 -9.14 8.42
CA GLY A 25 -4.95 -8.54 7.52
C GLY A 25 -4.31 -7.43 6.67
N PRO A 26 -4.85 -7.15 5.48
CA PRO A 26 -4.32 -6.14 4.57
C PRO A 26 -4.21 -4.78 5.26
N VAL A 27 -5.17 -4.41 6.10
CA VAL A 27 -5.20 -3.12 6.80
C VAL A 27 -3.95 -2.91 7.66
N LYS A 28 -3.55 -3.91 8.46
CA LYS A 28 -2.36 -3.82 9.31
C LYS A 28 -1.07 -3.88 8.49
N ILE A 29 -1.02 -4.73 7.46
CA ILE A 29 0.14 -4.82 6.56
C ILE A 29 0.36 -3.49 5.85
N PHE A 30 -0.68 -2.87 5.30
CA PHE A 30 -0.58 -1.56 4.65
C PHE A 30 -0.23 -0.46 5.65
N SER A 31 -0.75 -0.50 6.87
CA SER A 31 -0.37 0.46 7.92
C SER A 31 1.11 0.38 8.29
N GLN A 32 1.73 -0.81 8.24
CA GLN A 32 3.16 -0.98 8.52
C GLN A 32 4.04 -0.67 7.31
N ALA A 33 3.62 -1.10 6.11
CA ALA A 33 4.38 -0.91 4.88
C ALA A 33 4.30 0.52 4.34
N GLY A 34 3.20 1.24 4.59
CA GLY A 34 2.95 2.59 4.09
C GLY A 34 4.07 3.58 4.45
N PRO A 35 4.43 3.75 5.74
CA PRO A 35 5.52 4.63 6.15
C PRO A 35 6.88 4.27 5.53
N ILE A 36 7.15 2.97 5.37
CA ILE A 36 8.39 2.47 4.76
C ILE A 36 8.43 2.83 3.27
N LEU A 37 7.31 2.70 2.57
CA LEU A 37 7.21 3.10 1.16
C LEU A 37 7.31 4.62 1.00
N ALA A 38 6.61 5.38 1.85
CA ALA A 38 6.65 6.84 1.83
C ALA A 38 8.08 7.37 2.02
N SER A 39 8.80 6.90 3.04
CA SER A 39 10.20 7.30 3.26
C SER A 39 11.14 6.96 2.10
N ARG A 40 10.91 5.83 1.41
CA ARG A 40 11.67 5.47 0.20
C ARG A 40 11.36 6.41 -0.96
N VAL A 41 10.10 6.77 -1.15
CA VAL A 41 9.68 7.73 -2.18
C VAL A 41 10.27 9.10 -1.91
N GLU A 42 10.15 9.61 -0.69
CA GLU A 42 10.72 10.90 -0.28
C GLU A 42 12.23 10.93 -0.47
N ARG A 43 12.94 9.87 -0.06
CA ARG A 43 14.39 9.74 -0.28
C ARG A 43 14.73 9.76 -1.77
N ASN A 44 14.01 9.00 -2.59
CA ASN A 44 14.26 8.94 -4.03
C ASN A 44 13.98 10.28 -4.71
N LEU A 45 12.96 11.00 -4.27
CA LEU A 45 12.65 12.34 -4.77
C LEU A 45 13.76 13.33 -4.39
N ALA A 46 14.21 13.28 -3.13
CA ALA A 46 15.27 14.15 -2.62
C ALA A 46 16.63 13.91 -3.30
N THR A 47 16.94 12.67 -3.69
CA THR A 47 18.20 12.34 -4.39
C THR A 47 18.11 12.41 -5.91
N GLY A 48 16.93 12.74 -6.47
CA GLY A 48 16.70 12.70 -7.92
C GLY A 48 16.93 11.31 -8.51
N TYR A 49 16.62 10.25 -7.75
CA TYR A 49 16.85 8.87 -8.16
C TYR A 49 16.05 8.57 -9.45
N GLN A 50 16.77 8.27 -10.53
CA GLN A 50 16.24 8.06 -11.88
C GLN A 50 15.55 9.27 -12.53
N PHE A 51 15.81 10.48 -12.05
CA PHE A 51 15.35 11.66 -12.80
C PHE A 51 16.19 11.76 -14.06
N THR A 52 15.53 11.68 -15.21
CA THR A 52 16.15 11.79 -16.52
C THR A 52 15.47 12.88 -17.32
N ASN A 53 16.28 13.62 -18.07
CA ASN A 53 15.77 14.60 -19.03
C ASN A 53 15.16 13.83 -20.21
N LYS A 54 13.89 14.07 -20.50
CA LYS A 54 13.17 13.39 -21.59
C LYS A 54 13.74 13.68 -22.98
N GLU A 55 14.43 14.81 -23.16
CA GLU A 55 14.97 15.25 -24.46
C GLU A 55 16.41 14.78 -24.68
N THR A 56 17.22 14.73 -23.61
CA THR A 56 18.66 14.42 -23.71
C THR A 56 19.05 13.07 -23.10
N GLY A 57 18.14 12.41 -22.37
CA GLY A 57 18.42 11.15 -21.66
C GLY A 57 19.39 11.29 -20.48
N GLY A 58 19.90 12.50 -20.22
CA GLY A 58 20.85 12.77 -19.13
C GLY A 58 20.18 12.73 -17.76
N ILE A 59 20.94 12.37 -16.73
CA ILE A 59 20.48 12.36 -15.33
C ILE A 59 20.29 13.80 -14.85
N VAL A 60 19.11 14.11 -14.28
CA VAL A 60 18.78 15.41 -13.69
C VAL A 60 18.70 15.24 -12.17
N PRO A 61 19.75 15.54 -11.40
CA PRO A 61 19.82 15.21 -9.97
C PRO A 61 18.92 16.06 -9.05
N ALA A 62 17.99 16.85 -9.61
CA ALA A 62 17.13 17.76 -8.84
C ALA A 62 15.69 17.76 -9.36
N TRP A 63 14.73 17.74 -8.44
CA TRP A 63 13.33 17.99 -8.75
C TRP A 63 13.18 19.44 -9.24
N LYS A 64 12.60 19.63 -10.43
CA LYS A 64 12.21 20.94 -10.94
C LYS A 64 10.74 21.11 -10.63
N ASP A 65 10.37 22.16 -9.90
CA ASP A 65 8.97 22.43 -9.61
C ASP A 65 8.17 22.56 -10.93
N PRO A 66 6.95 22.00 -11.00
CA PRO A 66 6.10 22.18 -12.16
C PRO A 66 5.74 23.67 -12.32
N GLU A 67 6.09 24.24 -13.47
CA GLU A 67 5.64 25.58 -13.91
C GLU A 67 4.14 25.60 -14.25
#